data_AF-A0A9E6B0G0-F1
#
_entry.id   AF-A0A9E6B0G0-F1
#
_cell.length_a   1.000
_cell.length_b   1.000
_cell.length_c   1.000
_cell.angle_alpha   90.00
_cell.angle_beta   90.00
_cell.angle_gamma   90.00
#
_symmetry.space_group_name_H-M   'P 1'
#
loop_
_entity.id
_entity.type
_entity.pdbx_description
1 polymer ?
#
loop_
_entity_poly.entity_id
_entity_poly.type
_entity_poly.pdbx_seq_one_letter_code
_entity_poly.pdbx_strand_id
1 'polypeptide(L)'
;MKDNKINYIATFVLIIYPLIIGSLGVIYWNKFGISTFEIVCIIASFYTFCISVGVGIHRLWAHGSYKANKFVELILAIVSAGTLQGPILAWASDHDNHHSYTDILGKDPHTPLKYCKLEDGMNEYSTKGSLQK
;
A
#
# COMPACT_ATOMS: atom_id res chain seq x y z
N MET A 1 -10.30 13.64 19.46
CA MET A 1 -9.14 12.77 19.18
C MET A 1 -9.71 11.40 18.86
N LYS A 2 -9.42 10.83 17.67
CA LYS A 2 -9.87 9.47 17.32
C LYS A 2 -9.20 8.52 18.32
N ASP A 3 -9.94 7.62 18.96
CA ASP A 3 -9.35 6.67 19.90
C ASP A 3 -8.19 5.94 19.22
N ASN A 4 -6.97 6.05 19.78
CA ASN A 4 -5.77 5.41 19.25
C ASN A 4 -5.76 3.89 19.56
N LYS A 5 -6.84 3.20 19.17
CA LYS A 5 -6.93 1.75 19.33
C LYS A 5 -6.06 1.10 18.27
N ILE A 6 -5.11 0.28 18.71
CA ILE A 6 -4.26 -0.51 17.83
C ILE A 6 -5.14 -1.45 17.02
N ASN A 7 -4.97 -1.43 15.69
CA ASN A 7 -5.61 -2.43 14.83
C ASN A 7 -4.79 -3.72 14.90
N TYR A 8 -5.12 -4.57 15.86
CA TYR A 8 -4.41 -5.83 16.10
C TYR A 8 -4.39 -6.77 14.88
N ILE A 9 -5.43 -6.73 14.04
CA ILE A 9 -5.48 -7.52 12.80
C ILE A 9 -4.40 -7.02 11.83
N ALA A 10 -4.36 -5.71 11.58
CA ALA A 10 -3.35 -5.11 10.71
C ALA A 10 -1.93 -5.31 11.27
N THR A 11 -1.75 -5.15 12.59
CA THR A 11 -0.48 -5.42 13.27
C THR A 11 -0.03 -6.87 13.07
N PHE A 12 -0.93 -7.84 13.24
CA PHE A 12 -0.60 -9.25 13.02
C PHE A 12 -0.23 -9.52 11.56
N VAL A 13 -1.04 -9.07 10.61
CA VAL A 13 -0.85 -9.34 9.18
C VAL A 13 0.38 -8.64 8.59
N LEU A 14 0.65 -7.40 8.97
CA LEU A 14 1.72 -6.58 8.37
C LEU A 14 3.06 -6.70 9.10
N ILE A 15 3.07 -7.12 10.37
CA ILE A 15 4.29 -7.20 11.18
C ILE A 15 4.58 -8.63 11.61
N ILE A 16 3.66 -9.25 12.35
CA ILE A 16 3.94 -10.56 12.98
C ILE A 16 4.04 -11.68 11.94
N TYR A 17 3.10 -11.73 11.00
CA TYR A 17 3.05 -12.78 9.98
C TYR A 17 4.29 -12.81 9.06
N PRO A 18 4.76 -11.67 8.48
CA PRO A 18 5.99 -11.65 7.69
C PRO A 18 7.24 -12.06 8.48
N LEU A 19 7.34 -11.67 9.77
CA LEU A 19 8.45 -12.06 10.62
C LEU A 19 8.49 -13.57 10.87
N ILE A 20 7.34 -14.21 11.07
CA ILE A 20 7.24 -15.66 11.23
C ILE A 20 7.68 -16.36 9.94
N ILE A 21 7.12 -15.99 8.79
CA ILE A 21 7.44 -16.61 7.49
C ILE A 21 8.92 -16.40 7.14
N GLY A 22 9.45 -15.19 7.33
CA GLY A 22 10.87 -14.90 7.10
C GLY A 22 11.79 -15.73 7.99
N SER A 23 11.47 -15.87 9.27
CA SER A 23 12.25 -16.69 10.21
C SER A 23 12.24 -18.17 9.83
N LEU A 24 11.07 -18.70 9.43
CA LEU A 24 10.96 -20.08 8.95
C LEU A 24 11.75 -20.30 7.65
N GLY A 25 11.74 -19.32 6.73
CA GLY A 25 12.55 -19.35 5.51
C GLY A 25 14.05 -19.39 5.80
N VAL A 26 14.53 -18.58 6.75
CA VAL A 26 15.93 -18.60 7.18
C VAL A 26 16.30 -19.95 7.79
N ILE A 27 15.46 -20.53 8.65
CA ILE A 27 15.71 -21.86 9.23
C ILE A 27 15.76 -22.93 8.13
N TYR A 28 14.87 -22.86 7.15
CA TYR A 28 14.84 -23.76 6.01
C TYR A 28 16.13 -23.66 5.19
N TRP A 29 16.54 -22.46 4.78
CA TRP A 29 17.76 -22.25 3.99
C TRP A 29 19.04 -22.66 4.73
N ASN A 30 19.10 -22.48 6.05
CA ASN A 30 20.23 -22.97 6.84
C ASN A 30 20.35 -24.50 6.82
N LYS A 31 19.23 -25.23 6.69
CA LYS A 31 19.22 -26.70 6.69
C LYS A 31 19.40 -27.30 5.30
N PHE A 32 18.81 -26.69 4.28
CA PHE A 32 18.69 -27.28 2.94
C PHE A 32 19.45 -26.50 1.86
N GLY A 33 20.03 -25.34 2.19
CA GLY A 33 20.62 -24.42 1.23
C GLY A 33 19.56 -23.63 0.46
N ILE A 34 20.01 -22.85 -0.52
CA ILE A 34 19.16 -22.07 -1.42
C ILE A 34 19.32 -22.63 -2.84
N SER A 35 18.22 -22.98 -3.47
CA SER A 35 18.17 -23.42 -4.86
C SER A 35 17.95 -22.26 -5.82
N THR A 36 18.49 -22.37 -7.04
CA THR A 36 18.21 -21.43 -8.14
C THR A 36 16.71 -21.28 -8.39
N PHE A 37 15.93 -22.35 -8.23
CA PHE A 37 14.48 -22.30 -8.39
C PHE A 37 13.82 -21.31 -7.41
N GLU A 38 14.24 -21.32 -6.15
CA GLU A 38 13.69 -20.42 -5.12
C GLU A 38 14.04 -18.96 -5.42
N ILE A 39 15.29 -18.71 -5.83
CA ILE A 39 15.74 -17.37 -6.23
C ILE A 39 14.88 -16.85 -7.38
N VAL A 40 14.63 -17.68 -8.40
CA VAL A 40 13.77 -17.33 -9.53
C VAL A 40 12.34 -17.05 -9.06
N CYS A 41 11.78 -17.89 -8.19
CA CYS A 41 10.43 -17.68 -7.65
C CYS A 41 10.31 -16.37 -6.86
N ILE A 42 11.30 -16.03 -6.03
CA ILE A 42 11.30 -14.77 -5.25
C ILE A 42 11.33 -13.57 -6.19
N ILE A 43 12.25 -13.55 -7.14
CA ILE A 43 12.40 -12.45 -8.09
C ILE A 43 11.13 -12.31 -8.95
N ALA A 44 10.64 -13.43 -9.51
CA ALA A 44 9.43 -13.43 -10.33
C ALA A 44 8.21 -12.94 -9.54
N SER A 45 8.06 -13.39 -8.28
CA SER A 45 6.94 -12.98 -7.42
C SER A 45 7.02 -11.49 -7.08
N PHE A 46 8.22 -10.98 -6.74
CA PHE A 46 8.43 -9.56 -6.46
C PHE A 46 7.99 -8.68 -7.64
N TYR A 47 8.47 -8.96 -8.84
CA TYR A 47 8.09 -8.19 -10.02
C TYR A 47 6.62 -8.35 -10.37
N THR A 48 6.05 -9.55 -10.22
CA THR A 48 4.62 -9.81 -10.45
C THR A 48 3.76 -8.95 -9.55
N PHE A 49 4.11 -8.84 -8.26
CA PHE A 49 3.41 -7.96 -7.32
C PHE A 49 3.60 -6.48 -7.64
N CYS A 50 4.82 -6.03 -7.95
CA CYS A 50 5.06 -4.64 -8.36
C CYS A 50 4.25 -4.26 -9.60
N ILE A 51 4.20 -5.14 -10.60
CA ILE A 51 3.39 -4.94 -11.82
C ILE A 51 1.91 -4.88 -11.46
N SER A 52 1.42 -5.79 -10.62
CA SER A 52 0.02 -5.80 -10.20
C SER A 52 -0.39 -4.51 -9.47
N VAL A 53 0.50 -3.95 -8.66
CA VAL A 53 0.28 -2.66 -8.01
C VAL A 53 0.27 -1.53 -9.05
N GLY A 54 1.33 -1.42 -9.85
CA GLY A 54 1.52 -0.28 -10.76
C GLY A 54 0.54 -0.28 -11.94
N VAL A 55 0.26 -1.43 -12.52
CA VAL A 55 -0.62 -1.59 -13.69
C VAL A 55 -2.07 -1.79 -13.23
N GLY A 56 -2.29 -2.60 -12.19
CA GLY A 56 -3.61 -2.85 -11.61
C GLY A 56 -4.09 -1.73 -10.69
N ILE A 57 -3.82 -1.81 -9.38
CA ILE A 57 -4.49 -0.95 -8.37
C ILE A 57 -4.27 0.54 -8.64
N HIS A 58 -3.12 0.92 -9.17
CA HIS A 58 -2.79 2.30 -9.50
C HIS A 58 -3.39 2.76 -10.84
N ARG A 59 -2.98 2.19 -11.97
CA ARG A 59 -3.39 2.71 -13.30
C ARG A 59 -4.79 2.29 -13.72
N LEU A 60 -5.16 1.03 -13.50
CA LEU A 60 -6.47 0.51 -13.91
C LEU A 60 -7.58 0.99 -12.99
N TRP A 61 -7.45 0.74 -11.67
CA TRP A 61 -8.54 1.00 -10.74
C TRP A 61 -8.54 2.39 -10.12
N ALA A 62 -7.39 2.97 -9.75
CA ALA A 62 -7.37 4.33 -9.18
C ALA A 62 -7.44 5.43 -10.25
N HIS A 63 -6.69 5.30 -11.35
CA HIS A 63 -6.65 6.34 -12.38
C HIS A 63 -7.51 6.06 -13.63
N GLY A 64 -8.04 4.85 -13.80
CA GLY A 64 -8.84 4.50 -14.98
C GLY A 64 -8.10 4.73 -16.31
N SER A 65 -6.77 4.63 -16.33
CA SER A 65 -5.92 5.02 -17.47
C SER A 65 -6.13 4.16 -18.72
N TYR A 66 -6.71 2.97 -18.56
CA TYR A 66 -7.04 2.05 -19.65
C TYR A 66 -8.18 1.13 -19.24
N LYS A 67 -8.76 0.42 -20.22
CA LYS A 67 -9.75 -0.64 -19.98
C LYS A 67 -9.10 -2.00 -20.22
N ALA A 68 -9.27 -2.91 -19.27
CA ALA A 68 -8.86 -4.30 -19.40
C ALA A 68 -10.09 -5.17 -19.71
N ASN A 69 -9.86 -6.38 -20.24
CA ASN A 69 -10.93 -7.38 -20.29
C ASN A 69 -11.09 -8.03 -18.90
N LYS A 70 -12.24 -8.69 -18.67
CA LYS A 70 -12.58 -9.33 -17.38
C LYS A 70 -11.55 -10.35 -16.91
N PHE A 71 -10.88 -11.03 -17.84
CA PHE A 71 -9.87 -12.03 -17.50
C PHE A 71 -8.60 -11.37 -16.92
N VAL A 72 -8.12 -10.31 -17.56
CA VAL A 72 -6.98 -9.53 -17.09
C VAL A 72 -7.31 -8.82 -15.77
N GLU A 73 -8.51 -8.25 -15.64
CA GLU A 73 -8.99 -7.67 -14.37
C GLU A 73 -8.94 -8.68 -13.24
N LEU A 74 -9.41 -9.92 -13.48
CA LEU A 74 -9.42 -10.98 -12.48
C LEU A 74 -8.01 -11.38 -12.05
N ILE A 75 -7.10 -11.56 -13.01
CA ILE A 75 -5.70 -11.92 -12.71
C ILE A 75 -5.05 -10.83 -11.85
N LEU A 76 -5.17 -9.56 -12.28
CA LEU A 76 -4.61 -8.43 -11.54
C LEU A 76 -5.25 -8.31 -10.15
N ALA A 77 -6.54 -8.62 -10.00
CA ALA A 77 -7.21 -8.55 -8.70
C ALA A 77 -6.70 -9.63 -7.73
N ILE A 78 -6.52 -10.87 -8.21
CA ILE A 78 -5.97 -11.97 -7.42
C ILE A 78 -4.53 -11.69 -7.01
N VAL A 79 -3.69 -11.26 -7.96
CA VAL A 79 -2.29 -10.97 -7.68
C VAL A 79 -2.16 -9.77 -6.73
N SER A 80 -2.94 -8.71 -6.91
CA SER A 80 -2.96 -7.55 -6.00
C SER A 80 -3.48 -7.88 -4.61
N ALA A 81 -4.35 -8.88 -4.45
CA ALA A 81 -4.75 -9.32 -3.12
C ALA A 81 -3.55 -9.85 -2.29
N GLY A 82 -2.54 -10.41 -2.96
CA GLY A 82 -1.30 -10.87 -2.34
C GLY A 82 -0.34 -9.76 -1.91
N THR A 83 -0.58 -8.50 -2.30
CA THR A 83 0.34 -7.38 -2.00
C THR A 83 0.07 -6.74 -0.64
N LEU A 84 -0.98 -7.16 0.07
CA LEU A 84 -1.36 -6.67 1.40
C LEU A 84 -1.56 -5.15 1.48
N GLN A 85 -1.96 -4.51 0.38
CA GLN A 85 -2.24 -3.07 0.29
C GLN A 85 -3.68 -2.70 0.74
N GLY A 86 -4.44 -3.68 1.21
CA GLY A 86 -5.87 -3.53 1.54
C GLY A 86 -6.79 -3.73 0.33
N PRO A 87 -8.11 -3.53 0.51
CA PRO A 87 -9.10 -3.70 -0.56
C PRO A 87 -8.86 -2.73 -1.71
N ILE A 88 -8.95 -3.21 -2.96
CA ILE A 88 -8.67 -2.43 -4.18
C ILE A 88 -9.46 -1.12 -4.23
N LEU A 89 -10.76 -1.16 -3.89
CA LEU A 89 -11.61 0.04 -3.90
C LEU A 89 -11.22 1.06 -2.82
N ALA A 90 -10.83 0.59 -1.64
CA ALA A 90 -10.38 1.48 -0.57
C ALA A 90 -9.05 2.13 -0.95
N TRP A 91 -8.10 1.34 -1.43
CA TRP A 91 -6.82 1.84 -1.92
C TRP A 91 -6.99 2.86 -3.05
N ALA A 92 -7.85 2.57 -4.02
CA ALA A 92 -8.14 3.48 -5.13
C ALA A 92 -8.77 4.80 -4.66
N SER A 93 -9.70 4.73 -3.69
CA SER A 93 -10.32 5.94 -3.11
C SER A 93 -9.31 6.78 -2.33
N ASP A 94 -8.44 6.15 -1.54
CA ASP A 94 -7.40 6.87 -0.78
C ASP A 94 -6.38 7.51 -1.72
N HIS A 95 -6.01 6.81 -2.79
CA HIS A 95 -5.09 7.31 -3.82
C HIS A 95 -5.69 8.48 -4.61
N ASP A 96 -6.98 8.42 -4.97
CA ASP A 96 -7.69 9.54 -5.59
C ASP A 96 -7.74 10.78 -4.68
N ASN A 97 -8.04 10.58 -3.40
CA ASN A 97 -8.02 11.65 -2.40
C ASN A 97 -6.61 12.26 -2.25
N HIS A 98 -5.58 11.43 -2.23
CA HIS A 98 -4.19 11.88 -2.16
C HIS A 98 -3.82 12.77 -3.36
N HIS A 99 -4.20 12.41 -4.58
CA HIS A 99 -3.93 13.22 -5.77
C HIS A 99 -4.82 14.46 -5.88
N SER A 100 -6.09 14.37 -5.46
CA SER A 100 -7.04 15.48 -5.56
C SER A 100 -6.80 16.56 -4.50
N TYR A 101 -6.28 16.17 -3.33
CA TYR A 101 -6.12 17.05 -2.17
C TYR A 101 -4.69 17.05 -1.61
N THR A 102 -3.68 16.79 -2.45
CA THR A 102 -2.28 16.63 -2.05
C THR A 102 -1.85 17.68 -1.02
N ASP A 103 -1.25 17.21 0.07
CA ASP A 103 -0.75 18.03 1.17
C ASP A 103 -1.81 18.87 1.92
N ILE A 104 -3.11 18.67 1.66
CA ILE A 104 -4.18 19.32 2.43
C ILE A 104 -4.48 18.51 3.68
N LEU A 105 -4.15 19.08 4.84
CA LEU A 105 -4.36 18.44 6.13
C LEU A 105 -5.84 18.06 6.34
N GLY A 106 -6.05 16.79 6.66
CA GLY A 106 -7.39 16.24 6.94
C GLY A 106 -8.17 15.83 5.70
N LYS A 107 -7.66 16.08 4.49
CA LYS A 107 -8.23 15.59 3.22
C LYS A 107 -7.34 14.56 2.54
N ASP A 108 -6.04 14.83 2.44
CA ASP A 108 -5.08 13.85 1.93
C ASP A 108 -4.76 12.81 3.03
N PRO A 109 -5.07 11.51 2.82
CA PRO A 109 -4.79 10.46 3.80
C PRO A 109 -3.30 10.28 4.09
N HIS A 110 -2.43 10.73 3.18
CA HIS A 110 -0.97 10.58 3.25
C HIS A 110 -0.22 11.89 3.49
N THR A 111 -0.93 12.98 3.83
CA THR A 111 -0.30 14.28 4.05
C THR A 111 0.82 14.23 5.12
N PRO A 112 2.03 14.72 4.82
CA PRO A 112 3.13 14.80 5.78
C PRO A 112 2.85 15.84 6.88
N LEU A 113 2.00 16.83 6.60
CA LEU A 113 1.65 17.89 7.54
C LEU A 113 0.93 17.38 8.79
N LYS A 114 0.42 16.15 8.76
CA LYS A 114 -0.16 15.48 9.93
C LYS A 114 0.84 15.33 11.07
N TYR A 115 2.12 15.15 10.76
CA TYR A 115 3.19 14.97 11.74
C TYR A 115 3.90 16.29 12.09
N CYS A 116 3.97 17.22 11.14
CA CYS A 116 4.58 18.53 11.35
C CYS A 116 3.84 19.37 12.41
N LYS A 117 2.51 19.24 12.51
CA LYS A 117 1.71 19.86 13.59
C LYS A 117 1.99 19.31 15.00
N LEU A 118 2.72 18.20 15.14
CA LEU A 118 3.05 17.63 16.44
C LEU A 118 4.36 18.20 17.02
N GLU A 119 5.26 18.70 16.16
CA GLU A 119 6.54 19.28 16.58
C GLU A 119 6.41 20.79 16.82
N ASP A 120 5.66 21.47 15.96
CA ASP A 120 5.48 22.91 16.04
C ASP A 120 4.05 23.22 16.45
N GLY A 121 3.84 23.83 17.62
CA GLY A 121 2.55 24.34 18.11
C GLY A 121 1.96 25.48 17.25
N MET A 122 2.12 25.42 15.93
CA MET A 122 1.77 26.43 14.96
C MET A 122 0.33 26.24 14.48
N ASN A 123 -0.58 26.85 15.24
CA ASN A 123 -1.93 27.18 14.82
C ASN A 123 -1.92 28.38 13.87
N GLU A 124 -1.37 28.29 12.64
CA GLU A 124 -1.67 29.37 11.66
C GLU A 124 -1.47 29.09 10.16
N TYR A 125 -0.83 28.00 9.74
CA TYR A 125 -0.66 27.72 8.30
C TYR A 125 -1.75 26.85 7.66
N SER A 126 -2.79 26.48 8.40
CA SER A 126 -3.81 25.52 7.94
C SER A 126 -5.04 26.15 7.28
N THR A 127 -5.15 27.48 7.23
CA THR A 127 -6.38 28.16 6.77
C THR A 127 -6.19 29.06 5.54
N LYS A 128 -4.96 29.22 5.02
CA LYS A 128 -4.70 30.05 3.84
C LYS A 128 -3.71 29.39 2.88
N GLY A 129 -4.21 28.42 2.12
CA GLY A 129 -3.54 27.86 0.96
C GLY A 129 -4.57 27.45 -0.08
N SER A 130 -4.83 28.35 -1.04
CA SER A 130 -5.55 28.14 -2.33
C SER A 130 -6.98 27.57 -2.24
N LEU A 131 -8.05 28.38 -2.28
CA LEU A 131 -8.61 28.99 -3.50
C LEU A 131 -8.39 28.15 -4.77
N GLN A 132 -9.52 27.73 -5.37
CA GLN A 132 -9.69 27.09 -6.69
C GLN A 132 -9.47 25.58 -6.79
N LYS A 133 -10.56 24.83 -6.64
CA LYS A 133 -11.26 24.20 -7.77
C LYS A 133 -12.76 24.27 -7.54
#